data_AF-A0A349XMV1-F1
#
_entry.id   AF-A0A349XMV1-F1
#
_cell.length_a   1.000
_cell.length_b   1.000
_cell.length_c   1.000
_cell.angle_alpha   90.00
_cell.angle_beta   90.00
_cell.angle_gamma   90.00
#
_symmetry.space_group_name_H-M   'P 1'
#
loop_
_entity.id
_entity.type
_entity.pdbx_description
1 polymer ?
#
loop_
_entity_poly.entity_id
_entity_poly.type
_entity_poly.pdbx_seq_one_letter_code
_entity_poly.pdbx_strand_id
1 'polypeptide(L)'
;MMNFGKSAMRGAAFAFAIFAVPMAIVPYAGQAFADNTVKIVVNKTPITNDDISKRVAFLKLQRQSGNLNEKAREQLVDEALKREEIARVKMSVSTEDVDAAFARFAGNNKM
;
A
#
# COMPACT_ATOMS: atom_id res chain seq x y z
N MET A 1 -23.58 -67.05 0.07
CA MET A 1 -23.28 -66.26 -1.14
C MET A 1 -23.25 -64.79 -0.77
N MET A 2 -22.15 -64.12 -1.11
CA MET A 2 -21.75 -62.78 -0.65
C MET A 2 -22.55 -61.66 -1.33
N ASN A 3 -22.92 -60.62 -0.58
CA ASN A 3 -23.33 -59.32 -1.14
C ASN A 3 -22.56 -58.12 -0.54
N PHE A 4 -21.38 -58.36 0.06
CA PHE A 4 -20.53 -57.31 0.63
C PHE A 4 -19.86 -56.39 -0.41
N GLY A 5 -19.79 -56.79 -1.69
CA GLY A 5 -19.09 -56.03 -2.73
C GLY A 5 -19.80 -54.76 -3.24
N LYS A 6 -21.14 -54.71 -3.21
CA LYS A 6 -21.90 -53.58 -3.80
C LYS A 6 -22.07 -52.40 -2.84
N SER A 7 -22.10 -52.64 -1.53
CA SER A 7 -22.27 -51.58 -0.52
C SER A 7 -20.94 -50.86 -0.22
N ALA A 8 -19.83 -51.60 -0.17
CA ALA A 8 -18.49 -51.03 0.01
C ALA A 8 -18.06 -50.17 -1.19
N MET A 9 -18.42 -50.56 -2.42
CA MET A 9 -18.10 -49.80 -3.64
C MET A 9 -18.91 -48.49 -3.76
N ARG A 10 -20.14 -48.46 -3.22
CA ARG A 10 -20.96 -47.24 -3.15
C ARG A 10 -20.47 -46.27 -2.06
N GLY A 11 -20.02 -46.78 -0.91
CA GLY A 11 -19.41 -45.97 0.15
C GLY A 11 -18.07 -45.37 -0.27
N ALA A 12 -17.23 -46.13 -0.98
CA ALA A 12 -15.96 -45.65 -1.52
C ALA A 12 -16.14 -44.58 -2.60
N ALA A 13 -17.17 -44.70 -3.46
CA ALA A 13 -17.49 -43.68 -4.47
C ALA A 13 -17.99 -42.36 -3.86
N PHE A 14 -18.75 -42.41 -2.76
CA PHE A 14 -19.16 -41.21 -2.03
C PHE A 14 -18.01 -40.55 -1.25
N ALA A 15 -17.10 -41.34 -0.68
CA ALA A 15 -15.92 -40.81 0.01
C ALA A 15 -14.91 -40.15 -0.95
N PHE A 16 -14.80 -40.66 -2.19
CA PHE A 16 -13.93 -40.06 -3.22
C PHE A 16 -14.50 -38.75 -3.78
N ALA A 17 -15.84 -38.61 -3.86
CA ALA A 17 -16.50 -37.40 -4.37
C ALA A 17 -16.33 -36.17 -3.44
N ILE A 18 -16.16 -36.39 -2.13
CA ILE A 18 -15.91 -35.29 -1.16
C ILE A 18 -14.46 -34.82 -1.21
N PHE A 19 -13.51 -35.69 -1.59
CA PHE A 19 -12.09 -35.35 -1.65
C PHE A 19 -11.64 -34.78 -3.02
N ALA A 20 -12.42 -34.99 -4.08
CA ALA A 20 -12.07 -34.58 -5.45
C ALA A 20 -12.41 -33.12 -5.81
N VAL A 21 -12.85 -32.30 -4.83
CA VAL A 21 -13.10 -30.87 -5.05
C VAL A 21 -12.16 -30.03 -4.19
N PRO A 22 -10.87 -29.87 -4.55
CA PRO A 22 -10.19 -28.63 -4.25
C PRO A 22 -10.75 -27.61 -5.24
N MET A 23 -11.91 -27.04 -4.93
CA MET A 23 -12.30 -25.76 -5.52
C MET A 23 -11.23 -24.78 -5.03
N ALA A 24 -10.26 -24.53 -5.89
CA ALA A 24 -9.30 -23.47 -5.76
C ALA A 24 -10.08 -22.15 -5.74
N ILE A 25 -10.57 -21.78 -4.56
CA ILE A 25 -10.98 -20.41 -4.25
C ILE A 25 -9.66 -19.66 -4.13
N VAL A 26 -9.06 -19.36 -5.28
CA VAL A 26 -8.03 -18.33 -5.35
C VAL A 26 -8.79 -17.04 -5.07
N PRO A 27 -8.51 -16.32 -3.97
CA PRO A 27 -9.09 -15.00 -3.81
C PRO A 27 -8.61 -14.19 -5.00
N TYR A 28 -9.55 -13.84 -5.89
CA TYR A 28 -9.31 -12.87 -6.94
C TYR A 28 -9.13 -11.53 -6.23
N ALA A 29 -7.91 -11.26 -5.79
CA ALA A 29 -7.50 -9.93 -5.40
C ALA A 29 -7.58 -9.10 -6.67
N GLY A 30 -8.73 -8.43 -6.86
CA GLY A 30 -8.90 -7.48 -7.95
C GLY A 30 -7.72 -6.52 -7.91
N GLN A 31 -7.05 -6.36 -9.05
CA GLN A 31 -5.95 -5.42 -9.16
C GLN A 31 -6.51 -4.04 -8.79
N ALA A 32 -6.02 -3.46 -7.70
CA ALA A 32 -6.34 -2.10 -7.35
C ALA A 32 -5.67 -1.19 -8.38
N PHE A 33 -6.44 -0.70 -9.34
CA PHE A 33 -5.97 0.34 -10.24
C PHE A 33 -5.87 1.63 -9.42
N ALA A 34 -4.65 2.05 -9.12
CA ALA A 34 -4.41 3.38 -8.59
C ALA A 34 -4.91 4.40 -9.62
N ASP A 35 -5.93 5.18 -9.27
CA ASP A 35 -6.40 6.32 -10.07
C ASP A 35 -5.33 7.44 -9.99
N ASN A 36 -4.26 7.26 -10.76
CA ASN A 36 -3.09 8.12 -10.77
C ASN A 36 -3.30 9.35 -11.64
N THR A 37 -4.48 9.94 -11.56
CA THR A 37 -4.83 11.16 -12.29
C THR A 37 -4.03 12.34 -11.72
N VAL A 38 -3.41 13.11 -12.61
CA VAL A 38 -2.61 14.28 -12.27
C VAL A 38 -3.55 15.39 -11.83
N LYS A 39 -3.45 15.83 -10.58
CA LYS A 39 -4.34 16.86 -10.02
C LYS A 39 -3.71 18.25 -10.04
N ILE A 40 -2.38 18.33 -9.88
CA ILE A 40 -1.62 19.59 -9.87
C ILE A 40 -0.29 19.35 -10.59
N VAL A 41 0.22 20.35 -11.31
CA VAL A 41 1.57 20.33 -11.89
C VAL A 41 2.36 21.51 -11.35
N VAL A 42 3.58 21.25 -10.84
CA VAL A 42 4.49 22.27 -10.30
C VAL A 42 5.81 22.18 -11.06
N ASN A 43 6.18 23.21 -11.82
CA ASN A 43 7.42 23.24 -12.62
C ASN A 43 7.67 21.93 -13.41
N LYS A 44 6.63 21.45 -14.11
CA LYS A 44 6.63 20.19 -14.89
C LYS A 44 6.71 18.89 -14.05
N THR A 45 6.69 18.99 -12.72
CA THR A 45 6.54 17.85 -11.81
C THR A 45 5.05 17.60 -11.55
N PRO A 46 4.50 16.45 -11.96
CA PRO A 46 3.11 16.12 -11.67
C PRO A 46 2.94 15.70 -10.20
N ILE A 47 1.95 16.28 -9.52
CA ILE A 47 1.45 15.82 -8.23
C ILE A 47 0.16 15.04 -8.50
N THR A 48 0.17 13.77 -8.13
CA THR A 48 -0.92 12.83 -8.41
C THR A 48 -1.96 12.79 -7.29
N ASN A 49 -3.11 12.20 -7.56
CA ASN A 49 -4.12 11.94 -6.54
C ASN A 49 -3.63 10.98 -5.44
N ASP A 50 -2.76 10.04 -5.78
CA ASP A 50 -2.15 9.12 -4.82
C ASP A 50 -1.22 9.88 -3.85
N ASP A 51 -0.41 10.81 -4.35
CA ASP A 51 0.47 11.66 -3.51
C ASP A 51 -0.34 12.50 -2.50
N ILE A 52 -1.43 13.11 -2.97
CA ILE A 52 -2.33 13.89 -2.11
C ILE A 52 -2.97 12.98 -1.06
N SER A 53 -3.42 11.79 -1.44
CA SER A 53 -4.06 10.83 -0.54
C SER A 53 -3.10 10.35 0.55
N LYS A 54 -1.86 10.00 0.18
CA LYS A 54 -0.79 9.63 1.11
C LYS A 54 -0.46 10.76 2.08
N ARG A 55 -0.35 12.01 1.59
CA ARG A 55 -0.09 13.18 2.44
C ARG A 55 -1.25 13.45 3.40
N VAL A 56 -2.50 13.35 2.94
CA VAL A 56 -3.67 13.47 3.81
C VAL A 56 -3.68 12.38 4.88
N ALA A 57 -3.37 11.13 4.52
CA ALA A 57 -3.27 10.03 5.50
C ALA A 57 -2.19 10.33 6.55
N PHE A 58 -1.03 10.85 6.15
CA PHE A 58 0.02 11.26 7.07
C PHE A 58 -0.41 12.40 8.00
N LEU A 59 -1.10 13.42 7.49
CA LEU A 59 -1.64 14.52 8.31
C LEU A 59 -2.67 14.02 9.32
N LYS A 60 -3.48 13.02 8.96
CA LYS A 60 -4.40 12.35 9.89
C LYS A 60 -3.66 11.63 11.02
N LEU A 61 -2.57 10.91 10.70
CA LEU A 61 -1.74 10.24 11.71
C LEU A 61 -1.11 11.24 12.68
N GLN A 62 -0.72 12.42 12.20
CA GLN A 62 -0.23 13.53 13.03
C GLN A 62 -1.33 14.26 13.81
N ARG A 63 -2.61 13.85 13.69
CA ARG A 63 -3.77 14.51 14.31
C ARG A 63 -3.88 16.00 13.95
N GLN A 64 -3.44 16.38 12.75
CA GLN A 64 -3.58 17.74 12.25
C GLN A 64 -5.07 18.06 12.03
N SER A 65 -5.48 19.30 12.30
CA SER A 65 -6.86 19.77 12.15
C SER A 65 -7.04 20.67 10.93
N GLY A 66 -8.29 20.88 10.51
CA GLY A 66 -8.68 21.78 9.40
C GLY A 66 -8.85 21.08 8.05
N ASN A 67 -8.74 21.85 6.95
CA ASN A 67 -8.86 21.33 5.59
C ASN A 67 -7.59 20.55 5.18
N LEU A 68 -7.58 19.25 5.49
CA LEU A 68 -6.43 18.38 5.23
C LEU A 68 -6.09 18.27 3.74
N ASN A 69 -7.09 18.33 2.86
CA ASN A 69 -6.87 18.24 1.42
C ASN A 69 -6.16 19.49 0.87
N GLU A 70 -6.45 20.66 1.42
CA GLU A 70 -5.82 21.91 1.04
C GLU A 70 -4.39 21.98 1.58
N LYS A 71 -4.21 21.72 2.88
CA LYS A 71 -2.88 21.62 3.50
C LYS A 71 -1.98 20.60 2.80
N ALA A 72 -2.51 19.44 2.44
CA ALA A 72 -1.75 18.43 1.71
C ALA A 72 -1.28 18.93 0.34
N ARG A 73 -2.15 19.65 -0.39
CA ARG A 73 -1.80 20.24 -1.69
C ARG A 73 -0.70 21.28 -1.54
N GLU A 74 -0.85 22.22 -0.61
CA GLU A 74 0.16 23.26 -0.33
C GLU A 74 1.51 22.66 0.07
N GLN A 75 1.52 21.71 1.00
CA GLN A 75 2.76 21.06 1.43
C GLN A 75 3.45 20.29 0.30
N LEU A 76 2.69 19.63 -0.57
CA LEU A 76 3.27 18.93 -1.72
C LEU A 76 3.83 19.90 -2.76
N VAL A 77 3.21 21.06 -2.96
CA VAL A 77 3.75 22.14 -3.82
C VAL A 77 5.07 22.66 -3.25
N ASP A 78 5.08 23.04 -1.96
CA ASP A 78 6.30 23.53 -1.29
C ASP A 78 7.43 22.50 -1.31
N GLU A 79 7.10 21.22 -1.12
CA GLU A 79 8.05 20.13 -1.17
C GLU A 79 8.62 19.92 -2.57
N ALA A 80 7.79 20.01 -3.62
CA ALA A 80 8.26 19.94 -5.00
C ALA A 80 9.26 21.06 -5.31
N LEU A 81 8.95 22.29 -4.89
CA LEU A 81 9.84 23.45 -5.06
C LEU A 81 11.16 23.27 -4.28
N LYS A 82 11.10 22.81 -3.03
CA LYS A 82 12.31 22.53 -2.24
C LYS A 82 13.16 21.43 -2.84
N ARG A 83 12.54 20.37 -3.40
CA ARG A 83 13.28 19.30 -4.07
C ARG A 83 13.97 19.78 -5.35
N GLU A 84 13.31 20.64 -6.11
CA GLU A 84 13.91 21.26 -7.30
C GLU A 84 15.14 22.11 -6.91
N GLU A 85 15.02 22.89 -5.83
CA GLU A 85 16.14 23.66 -5.28
C GLU A 85 17.32 22.76 -4.87
N ILE A 86 17.05 21.71 -4.08
CA ILE A 86 18.05 20.73 -3.62
C ILE A 86 18.80 20.12 -4.81
N ALA A 87 18.07 19.71 -5.85
CA ALA A 87 18.65 19.15 -7.07
C ALA A 87 19.51 20.18 -7.81
N ARG A 88 19.07 21.44 -7.88
CA ARG A 88 19.82 22.52 -8.52
C ARG A 88 21.15 22.81 -7.83
N VAL A 89 21.17 22.86 -6.50
CA VAL A 89 22.39 23.10 -5.71
C VAL A 89 23.24 21.84 -5.50
N LYS A 90 22.80 20.68 -6.04
CA LYS A 90 23.47 19.37 -5.89
C LYS A 90 23.72 18.98 -4.44
N MET A 91 22.81 19.37 -3.54
CA MET A 91 22.91 18.98 -2.14
C MET A 91 22.54 17.50 -2.00
N SER A 92 23.32 16.77 -1.20
CA SER A 92 23.09 15.36 -0.89
C SER A 92 23.15 15.16 0.63
N VAL A 93 22.48 14.13 1.11
CA VAL A 93 22.46 13.73 2.53
C VAL A 93 23.20 12.39 2.63
N SER A 94 24.07 12.26 3.63
CA SER A 94 24.81 11.02 3.87
C SER A 94 23.88 9.91 4.38
N THR A 95 24.25 8.65 4.15
CA THR A 95 23.50 7.50 4.68
C THR A 95 23.53 7.46 6.20
N GLU A 96 24.64 7.86 6.80
CA GLU A 96 24.83 7.91 8.25
C GLU A 96 23.87 8.91 8.90
N ASP A 97 23.64 10.07 8.27
CA ASP A 97 22.69 11.07 8.75
C ASP A 97 21.24 10.56 8.67
N VAL A 98 20.92 9.81 7.61
CA VAL A 98 19.60 9.18 7.44
C VAL A 98 19.37 8.14 8.53
N ASP A 99 20.33 7.24 8.77
CA ASP A 99 20.25 6.21 9.81
C ASP A 99 20.13 6.81 11.21
N ALA A 100 20.90 7.87 11.50
CA ALA A 100 20.80 8.60 12.75
C ALA A 100 19.42 9.25 12.94
N ALA A 101 18.81 9.78 11.87
CA ALA A 101 17.46 10.33 11.92
C ALA A 101 16.40 9.23 12.17
N PHE A 102 16.53 8.07 11.53
CA PHE A 102 15.67 6.91 11.78
C PHE A 102 15.78 6.41 13.22
N ALA A 103 16.99 6.28 13.76
CA ALA A 103 17.21 5.87 15.15
C ALA A 103 16.54 6.83 16.15
N ARG A 104 16.65 8.15 15.91
CA ARG A 104 15.96 9.17 16.73
C ARG A 104 14.44 9.06 16.63
N PHE A 105 13.92 8.81 15.44
CA PHE A 105 12.48 8.64 15.23
C PHE A 105 11.94 7.41 15.98
N ALA A 106 12.63 6.27 15.89
CA ALA A 106 12.27 5.05 16.60
C ALA A 106 12.30 5.27 18.12
N GLY A 107 13.38 5.87 18.64
CA GLY A 107 13.51 6.20 20.07
C GLY A 107 12.38 7.10 20.59
N ASN A 108 11.98 8.13 19.83
CA ASN A 108 10.91 9.05 20.22
C ASN A 108 9.51 8.41 20.17
N ASN A 109 9.29 7.48 19.24
CA ASN A 109 8.00 6.82 19.04
C ASN A 109 7.90 5.44 19.73
N LYS A 110 8.95 5.03 20.46
CA LYS A 110 9.05 3.73 21.14
C LYS A 110 8.89 2.54 20.19
N MET A 111 9.54 2.62 19.02
CA MET A 111 9.60 1.55 18.02
C MET A 111 10.92 0.79 18.07
#